data_AF-A0A7G9BQL0-F1
#
_entry.id   AF-A0A7G9BQL0-F1
#
_cell.length_a   1.000
_cell.length_b   1.000
_cell.length_c   1.000
_cell.angle_alpha   90.00
_cell.angle_beta   90.00
_cell.angle_gamma   90.00
#
_symmetry.space_group_name_H-M   'P 1'
#
loop_
_entity.id
_entity.type
_entity.pdbx_description
1 polymer ?
#
loop_
_entity_poly.entity_id
_entity_poly.type
_entity_poly.pdbx_seq_one_letter_code
_entity_poly.pdbx_strand_id
1 'polypeptide(L)' 'MSQTTQNSRIIKASAEKIFKAITDPKALETWQAPFGMTTKVHALNLKEGRSSTMSLFYPPMEI' A
#
# COMPACT_ATOMS: atom_id res chain seq x y z
N MET A 1 25.34 8.03 6.18
CA MET A 1 25.11 7.19 4.98
C MET A 1 23.63 7.22 4.68
N SER A 2 23.19 7.99 3.69
CA SER A 2 21.77 8.07 3.32
C SER A 2 21.40 6.80 2.56
N GLN A 3 20.63 5.90 3.18
CA GLN A 3 20.25 4.63 2.57
C GLN A 3 19.03 4.88 1.66
N THR A 4 19.30 5.18 0.39
CA THR A 4 18.27 5.49 -0.62
C THR A 4 18.10 4.33 -1.59
N THR A 5 16.85 3.98 -1.90
CA THR A 5 16.48 3.00 -2.93
C THR A 5 15.51 3.63 -3.91
N GLN A 6 15.65 3.32 -5.21
CA GLN A 6 14.77 3.81 -6.28
C GLN A 6 14.29 2.63 -7.12
N ASN A 7 12.97 2.55 -7.35
CA ASN A 7 12.33 1.51 -8.17
C ASN A 7 11.46 2.17 -9.26
N SER A 8 11.42 1.59 -10.46
CA SER A 8 10.57 2.03 -11.56
C SER A 8 9.93 0.83 -12.27
N ARG A 9 8.69 1.02 -12.76
CA ARG A 9 7.96 -0.01 -13.53
C ARG A 9 6.97 0.64 -14.47
N ILE A 10 6.82 0.09 -15.67
CA ILE A 10 5.76 0.48 -16.61
C ILE A 10 4.49 -0.30 -16.27
N ILE A 11 3.39 0.42 -16.00
CA ILE A 11 2.08 -0.16 -15.71
C ILE A 11 1.10 0.32 -16.78
N LYS A 12 0.45 -0.62 -17.47
CA LYS A 12 -0.56 -0.33 -18.51
C LYS A 12 -1.91 0.03 -17.86
N ALA A 13 -2.02 1.24 -17.32
CA ALA A 13 -3.24 1.78 -16.73
C ALA A 13 -3.29 3.30 -16.88
N SER A 14 -4.47 3.90 -16.73
CA SER A 14 -4.60 5.36 -16.66
C SER A 14 -3.99 5.89 -15.37
N ALA A 15 -3.53 7.15 -15.40
CA ALA A 15 -3.00 7.82 -14.22
C ALA A 15 -4.00 7.86 -13.06
N GLU A 16 -5.29 8.06 -13.37
CA GLU A 16 -6.37 8.03 -12.37
C GLU A 16 -6.49 6.68 -11.67
N LYS A 17 -6.39 5.57 -12.42
CA LYS A 17 -6.45 4.22 -11.84
C LYS A 17 -5.25 3.93 -10.94
N ILE A 18 -4.06 4.40 -11.33
CA ILE A 18 -2.86 4.30 -10.50
C ILE A 18 -2.99 5.15 -9.23
N PHE A 19 -3.44 6.38 -9.36
CA PHE A 19 -3.67 7.26 -8.22
C PHE A 19 -4.67 6.64 -7.24
N LYS A 20 -5.79 6.11 -7.75
CA LYS A 20 -6.77 5.39 -6.93
C LYS A 20 -6.17 4.15 -6.26
N ALA A 21 -5.31 3.39 -6.94
CA ALA A 21 -4.66 2.23 -6.34
C ALA A 21 -3.80 2.58 -5.12
N ILE A 22 -3.26 3.80 -5.05
CA ILE A 22 -2.41 4.28 -3.95
C ILE A 22 -3.23 4.99 -2.87
N THR A 23 -4.43 5.49 -3.20
CA THR A 23 -5.25 6.34 -2.32
C THR A 23 -6.54 5.71 -1.83
N ASP A 24 -6.94 4.56 -2.38
CA ASP A 24 -8.10 3.78 -1.94
C ASP A 24 -7.64 2.74 -0.90
N PRO A 25 -8.15 2.78 0.35
CA PRO A 25 -7.81 1.80 1.37
C PRO A 25 -8.01 0.35 0.91
N LYS A 26 -9.10 0.06 0.19
CA LYS A 26 -9.40 -1.29 -0.28
C LYS A 26 -8.41 -1.75 -1.34
N ALA A 27 -7.95 -0.82 -2.19
CA ALA A 27 -6.93 -1.13 -3.17
C ALA A 27 -5.60 -1.46 -2.46
N LEU A 28 -5.18 -0.64 -1.49
CA LEU A 28 -3.96 -0.88 -0.72
C LEU A 28 -3.98 -2.23 -0.01
N GLU A 29 -5.09 -2.62 0.62
CA GLU A 29 -5.24 -3.93 1.26
C GLU A 29 -5.09 -5.10 0.28
N THR A 30 -5.37 -4.88 -1.01
CA THR A 30 -5.28 -5.91 -2.06
C THR A 30 -3.86 -6.12 -2.59
N TRP A 31 -3.06 -5.05 -2.79
CA TRP A 31 -1.79 -5.17 -3.51
C TRP A 31 -0.54 -4.79 -2.71
N GLN A 32 -0.68 -4.04 -1.61
CA GLN A 32 0.47 -3.45 -0.92
C GLN A 32 1.31 -4.48 -0.15
N ALA A 33 0.66 -5.54 0.35
CA ALA A 33 1.33 -6.56 1.12
C ALA A 33 2.33 -7.34 0.24
N PRO A 34 3.59 -7.51 0.69
CA PRO A 34 4.49 -8.46 0.06
C PRO A 34 4.05 -9.90 0.35
N PHE A 35 4.60 -10.84 -0.41
CA PHE A 35 4.18 -12.24 -0.46
C PHE A 35 3.86 -12.87 0.91
N GLY A 36 2.67 -13.49 1.03
CA GLY A 36 2.23 -14.19 2.24
C GLY A 36 1.76 -13.27 3.39
N MET A 37 1.95 -11.96 3.30
CA MET A 37 1.39 -11.00 4.25
C MET A 37 0.00 -10.54 3.83
N THR A 38 -0.72 -9.98 4.77
CA THR A 38 -1.95 -9.21 4.57
C THR A 38 -1.73 -7.79 5.07
N THR A 39 -2.30 -6.82 4.37
CA THR A 39 -2.33 -5.41 4.80
C THR A 39 -3.70 -5.11 5.39
N LYS A 40 -3.71 -4.36 6.49
CA LYS A 40 -4.92 -3.74 7.05
C LYS A 40 -4.71 -2.24 7.19
N VAL A 41 -5.58 -1.45 6.57
CA VAL A 41 -5.52 0.01 6.62
C VAL A 41 -6.39 0.49 7.78
N HIS A 42 -5.77 1.13 8.79
CA HIS A 42 -6.49 1.64 9.96
C HIS A 42 -6.98 3.07 9.74
N ALA A 43 -6.13 3.90 9.13
CA ALA A 43 -6.46 5.27 8.79
C ALA A 43 -5.70 5.68 7.53
N LEU A 44 -6.41 6.25 6.57
CA LEU A 44 -5.82 6.84 5.37
C LEU A 44 -6.34 8.27 5.22
N ASN A 45 -5.47 9.23 5.48
CA ASN A 45 -5.79 10.65 5.36
C ASN A 45 -5.10 11.22 4.12
N LEU A 46 -5.87 11.51 3.08
CA LEU A 46 -5.38 12.08 1.81
C LEU A 46 -5.20 13.61 1.87
N LYS A 47 -5.17 14.20 3.06
CA LYS A 47 -4.95 15.63 3.27
C LYS A 47 -3.50 15.90 3.65
N GLU A 48 -2.97 17.00 3.15
CA GLU A 48 -1.62 17.45 3.47
C GLU A 48 -1.42 17.59 4.99
N GLY A 49 -0.26 17.15 5.46
CA GLY A 49 0.11 17.21 6.88
C GLY A 49 -0.61 16.21 7.80
N ARG A 50 -1.39 15.26 7.26
CA ARG A 50 -2.03 14.21 8.06
C ARG A 50 -1.30 12.88 7.96
N SER A 51 -1.29 12.15 9.06
CA SER A 51 -0.72 10.80 9.12
C SER A 51 -1.70 9.75 8.59
N SER A 52 -1.15 8.69 8.03
CA SER A 52 -1.86 7.47 7.67
C SER A 52 -1.21 6.30 8.39
N THR A 53 -2.02 5.33 8.83
CA THR A 53 -1.58 4.18 9.63
C THR A 53 -2.13 2.90 9.05
N MET A 54 -1.26 1.92 8.86
CA MET A 54 -1.57 0.60 8.31
C MET A 54 -0.70 -0.45 9.02
N SER A 55 -1.18 -1.69 9.04
CA SER A 55 -0.41 -2.84 9.53
C SER A 55 -0.23 -3.85 8.42
N LEU A 56 0.99 -4.40 8.32
CA LEU A 56 1.30 -5.55 7.51
C LEU A 56 1.60 -6.70 8.47
N PHE A 57 0.90 -7.83 8.31
CA PHE A 57 1.04 -8.98 9.20
C PHE A 57 0.85 -10.28 8.42
N TYR A 58 1.44 -11.37 8.92
CA TYR A 58 1.12 -12.70 8.43
C TYR A 58 -0.19 -13.15 9.07
N PRO A 59 -1.20 -13.55 8.27
CA PRO A 59 -2.39 -14.16 8.84
C PRO A 59 -2.00 -15.46 9.56
N PRO A 60 -2.72 -15.84 10.62
CA PRO A 60 -2.48 -17.13 11.27
C PRO A 60 -2.64 -18.24 10.21
N MET A 61 -1.65 -19.12 10.13
CA MET A 61 -1.82 -20.35 9.35
C MET A 61 -2.95 -21.15 10.00
N GLU A 62 -4.01 -21.43 9.25
CA GLU A 62 -5.00 -22.41 9.70
C GLU A 62 -4.30 -23.77 9.77
N ILE A 63 -4.18 -24.31 10.99
CA ILE A 63 -3.58 -25.62 11.29
C ILE A 63 -4.67 -26.68 11.14
#